data_AF-A0A3C1W8R2-F1
#
_entry.id   AF-A0A3C1W8R2-F1
#
_cell.length_a   1.000
_cell.length_b   1.000
_cell.length_c   1.000
_cell.angle_alpha   90.00
_cell.angle_beta   90.00
_cell.angle_gamma   90.00
#
_symmetry.space_group_name_H-M   'P 1'
#
loop_
_entity.id
_entity.type
_entity.pdbx_description
1 polymer ?
#
loop_
_entity_poly.entity_id
_entity_poly.type
_entity_poly.pdbx_seq_one_letter_code
_entity_poly.pdbx_strand_id
1 'polypeptide(L)'
;LTFSDPVTHTYNPLEYAWERHCDYLERFGQGQKSVLLLGMNPGPFGMAQTGVPFGEIPAVRDWMGISGYVGKPDPEHPKRPITGFSCERSEVSGRRLWGLFAERFPDPDKFFETHFVANYCPLVWMKETGANLTPDKIPVEAMKPVDKACLEHLETVIDLLKPEYLVGVGAYAQKQLAGIAERIDPVPTVGRILHPSPASPAANRDWAGTAKSQLQELGIW
;
A
#
# COMPACT_ATOMS: atom_id res chain seq x y z
N LEU A 1 11.96 -12.94 -11.45
CA LEU A 1 10.66 -13.65 -11.40
C LEU A 1 10.07 -13.62 -12.80
N THR A 2 9.47 -14.71 -13.29
CA THR A 2 8.84 -14.75 -14.61
C THR A 2 7.38 -15.12 -14.44
N PHE A 3 6.49 -14.39 -15.11
CA PHE A 3 5.06 -14.60 -15.05
C PHE A 3 4.56 -14.99 -16.43
N SER A 4 3.80 -16.07 -16.52
CA SER A 4 3.15 -16.51 -17.75
C SER A 4 1.76 -15.90 -17.88
N ASP A 5 1.05 -16.24 -18.96
CA ASP A 5 -0.35 -15.90 -19.14
C ASP A 5 -1.17 -16.17 -17.86
N PRO A 6 -2.07 -15.25 -17.48
CA PRO A 6 -2.52 -14.08 -18.25
C PRO A 6 -1.69 -12.79 -18.01
N VAL A 7 -0.54 -12.87 -17.35
CA VAL A 7 0.31 -11.70 -17.08
C VAL A 7 1.13 -11.35 -18.33
N THR A 8 1.00 -10.10 -18.78
CA THR A 8 1.75 -9.57 -19.93
C THR A 8 2.72 -8.47 -19.54
N HIS A 9 2.38 -7.72 -18.49
CA HIS A 9 3.20 -6.62 -17.97
C HIS A 9 3.26 -6.73 -16.45
N THR A 10 4.46 -6.54 -15.91
CA THR A 10 4.73 -6.47 -14.48
C THR A 10 5.45 -5.17 -14.20
N TYR A 11 4.91 -4.34 -13.33
CA TYR A 11 5.59 -3.12 -12.87
C TYR A 11 6.11 -3.31 -11.46
N ASN A 12 7.31 -2.77 -11.20
CA ASN A 12 7.86 -2.62 -9.86
C ASN A 12 8.16 -1.14 -9.59
N PRO A 13 7.28 -0.40 -8.89
CA PRO A 13 7.51 1.00 -8.57
C PRO A 13 8.76 1.23 -7.71
N LEU A 14 9.24 0.21 -7.00
CA LEU A 14 10.48 0.31 -6.21
C LEU A 14 11.74 0.33 -7.08
N GLU A 15 11.62 0.12 -8.40
CA GLU A 15 12.73 0.32 -9.34
C GLU A 15 12.65 1.73 -9.95
N TYR A 16 11.54 2.06 -10.63
CA TYR A 16 11.45 3.30 -11.39
C TYR A 16 11.00 4.52 -10.59
N ALA A 17 10.36 4.34 -9.42
CA ALA A 17 9.98 5.42 -8.50
C ALA A 17 10.79 5.39 -7.20
N TRP A 18 11.95 4.70 -7.21
CA TRP A 18 12.75 4.44 -6.00
C TRP A 18 13.09 5.69 -5.22
N GLU A 19 13.54 6.77 -5.88
CA GLU A 19 13.90 8.00 -5.17
C GLU A 19 12.74 8.58 -4.35
N ARG A 20 11.51 8.55 -4.90
CA ARG A 20 10.32 9.07 -4.21
C ARG A 20 9.86 8.13 -3.11
N HIS A 21 10.09 6.82 -3.28
CA HIS A 21 9.90 5.86 -2.21
C HIS A 21 10.92 6.07 -1.08
N CYS A 22 12.19 6.34 -1.40
CA CYS A 22 13.21 6.71 -0.42
C CYS A 22 12.82 7.99 0.33
N ASP A 23 12.36 9.04 -0.36
CA ASP A 23 11.86 10.26 0.29
C ASP A 23 10.78 9.93 1.35
N TYR A 24 9.88 8.99 1.04
CA TYR A 24 8.85 8.50 1.97
C TYR A 24 9.45 7.72 3.17
N LEU A 25 10.37 6.79 2.92
CA LEU A 25 11.01 6.00 3.97
C LEU A 25 11.89 6.86 4.88
N GLU A 26 12.70 7.75 4.32
CA GLU A 26 13.60 8.63 5.06
C GLU A 26 12.82 9.63 5.91
N ARG A 27 11.71 10.15 5.42
CA ARG A 27 10.92 11.12 6.16
C ARG A 27 10.02 10.47 7.22
N PHE A 28 9.41 9.33 6.90
CA PHE A 28 8.32 8.78 7.70
C PHE A 28 8.57 7.37 8.26
N GLY A 29 9.53 6.62 7.71
CA GLY A 29 9.85 5.24 8.11
C GLY A 29 10.84 5.13 9.27
N GLN A 30 11.33 6.25 9.82
CA GLN A 30 12.30 6.22 10.92
C GLN A 30 11.66 5.88 12.28
N GLY A 31 12.42 5.19 13.12
CA GLY A 31 12.04 4.86 14.49
C GLY A 31 10.99 3.75 14.58
N GLN A 32 10.48 3.56 15.79
CA GLN A 32 9.40 2.61 16.06
C GLN A 32 8.04 3.22 15.72
N LYS A 33 7.07 2.39 15.36
CA LYS A 33 5.71 2.80 14.98
C LYS A 33 4.72 1.90 15.68
N SER A 34 3.87 2.45 16.55
CA SER A 34 2.85 1.66 17.26
C SER A 34 1.88 0.95 16.32
N VAL A 35 1.57 1.54 15.15
CA VAL A 35 0.58 1.01 14.19
C VAL A 35 1.19 0.84 12.80
N LEU A 36 1.14 -0.37 12.26
CA LEU A 36 1.45 -0.66 10.86
C LEU A 36 0.15 -0.94 10.09
N LEU A 37 -0.19 -0.08 9.12
CA LEU A 37 -1.24 -0.37 8.14
C LEU A 37 -0.65 -1.05 6.91
N LEU A 38 -1.22 -2.18 6.52
CA LEU A 38 -0.74 -2.95 5.36
C LEU A 38 -1.79 -2.99 4.25
N GLY A 39 -1.44 -2.50 3.06
CA GLY A 39 -2.17 -2.71 1.82
C GLY A 39 -1.75 -4.00 1.10
N MET A 40 -2.46 -4.37 0.05
CA MET A 40 -2.14 -5.57 -0.74
C MET A 40 -0.98 -5.32 -1.71
N ASN A 41 -1.20 -4.47 -2.70
CA ASN A 41 -0.22 -4.11 -3.71
C ASN A 41 -0.59 -2.76 -4.37
N PRO A 42 0.31 -2.12 -5.15
CA PRO A 42 0.05 -0.82 -5.74
C PRO A 42 -1.19 -0.81 -6.66
N GLY A 43 -1.96 0.27 -6.58
CA GLY A 43 -2.92 0.59 -7.63
C GLY A 43 -2.28 1.41 -8.76
N PRO A 44 -2.88 1.40 -9.97
CA PRO A 44 -2.27 1.91 -11.19
C PRO A 44 -2.14 3.45 -11.24
N PHE A 45 -2.87 4.16 -10.38
CA PHE A 45 -2.89 5.63 -10.34
C PHE A 45 -2.44 6.20 -8.99
N GLY A 46 -1.98 5.34 -8.08
CA GLY A 46 -1.45 5.71 -6.77
C GLY A 46 0.03 5.37 -6.68
N MET A 47 0.38 4.34 -5.90
CA MET A 47 1.77 3.92 -5.69
C MET A 47 2.52 3.59 -6.98
N ALA A 48 1.86 3.09 -8.04
CA ALA A 48 2.51 2.88 -9.33
C ALA A 48 2.98 4.18 -10.00
N GLN A 49 2.41 5.34 -9.63
CA GLN A 49 2.80 6.64 -10.14
C GLN A 49 3.75 7.38 -9.20
N THR A 50 3.68 7.13 -7.89
CA THR A 50 4.40 7.94 -6.88
C THR A 50 5.48 7.21 -6.11
N GLY A 51 5.47 5.88 -6.11
CA GLY A 51 6.29 5.07 -5.20
C GLY A 51 5.78 5.02 -3.76
N VAL A 52 4.73 5.77 -3.39
CA VAL A 52 4.21 5.82 -2.01
C VAL A 52 2.98 4.90 -1.87
N PRO A 53 2.87 4.04 -0.83
CA PRO A 53 1.70 3.20 -0.59
C PRO A 53 0.39 4.01 -0.57
N PHE A 54 -0.65 3.50 -1.24
CA PHE A 54 -1.91 4.25 -1.43
C PHE A 54 -1.70 5.67 -2.01
N GLY A 55 -0.59 5.92 -2.70
CA GLY A 55 -0.05 7.26 -2.95
C GLY A 55 -0.78 8.04 -4.04
N GLU A 56 -1.98 8.52 -3.73
CA GLU A 56 -2.71 9.46 -4.56
C GLU A 56 -1.95 10.80 -4.67
N ILE A 57 -1.92 11.38 -5.88
CA ILE A 57 -1.00 12.47 -6.23
C ILE A 57 -1.10 13.68 -5.26
N PRO A 58 -2.27 14.34 -5.09
CA PRO A 58 -2.44 15.39 -4.08
C PRO A 58 -2.02 14.99 -2.66
N ALA A 59 -2.40 13.81 -2.17
CA ALA A 59 -2.01 13.37 -0.83
C ALA A 59 -0.48 13.28 -0.67
N VAL A 60 0.22 12.75 -1.68
CA VAL A 60 1.68 12.62 -1.63
C VAL A 60 2.37 13.97 -1.84
N ARG A 61 1.93 14.78 -2.80
CA ARG A 61 2.55 16.06 -3.13
C ARG A 61 2.24 17.15 -2.11
N ASP A 62 0.97 17.35 -1.80
CA ASP A 62 0.50 18.53 -1.08
C ASP A 62 0.45 18.30 0.43
N TRP A 63 0.05 17.11 0.88
CA TRP A 63 0.01 16.78 2.31
C TRP A 63 1.35 16.21 2.79
N MET A 64 1.89 15.19 2.12
CA MET A 64 3.19 14.61 2.50
C MET A 64 4.40 15.39 1.99
N GLY A 65 4.25 16.36 1.09
CA GLY A 65 5.38 17.16 0.58
C GLY A 65 6.41 16.36 -0.24
N ILE A 66 6.04 15.21 -0.80
CA ILE A 66 6.93 14.37 -1.62
C ILE A 66 6.56 14.58 -3.09
N SER A 67 7.54 14.94 -3.91
CA SER A 67 7.36 15.10 -5.36
C SER A 67 8.70 14.98 -6.08
N GLY A 68 8.68 14.82 -7.40
CA GLY A 68 9.89 14.79 -8.20
C GLY A 68 9.75 13.89 -9.42
N TYR A 69 10.90 13.59 -10.04
CA TYR A 69 10.96 12.68 -11.18
C TYR A 69 10.54 11.26 -10.77
N VAL A 70 9.86 10.58 -11.69
CA VAL A 70 9.54 9.15 -11.63
C VAL A 70 9.88 8.58 -13.00
N GLY A 71 10.69 7.52 -13.00
CA GLY A 71 11.07 6.80 -14.20
C GLY A 71 9.91 5.99 -14.79
N LYS A 72 10.26 5.08 -15.71
CA LYS A 72 9.29 4.21 -16.37
C LYS A 72 9.63 2.74 -16.20
N PRO A 73 8.62 1.86 -16.13
CA PRO A 73 8.83 0.42 -16.28
C PRO A 73 9.21 0.08 -17.72
N ASP A 74 9.92 -1.03 -17.89
CA ASP A 74 10.24 -1.62 -19.20
C ASP A 74 9.84 -3.11 -19.19
N PRO A 75 8.84 -3.54 -19.98
CA PRO A 75 8.03 -2.75 -20.90
C PRO A 75 6.92 -1.94 -20.21
N GLU A 76 6.54 -0.81 -20.80
CA GLU A 76 5.38 0.00 -20.40
C GLU A 76 4.13 -0.36 -21.22
N HIS A 77 3.05 -0.72 -20.52
CA HIS A 77 1.75 -0.99 -21.14
C HIS A 77 1.10 0.33 -21.63
N PRO A 78 0.72 0.46 -22.92
CA PRO A 78 0.20 1.71 -23.49
C PRO A 78 -1.04 2.32 -22.79
N LYS A 79 -1.93 1.48 -22.26
CA LYS A 79 -3.12 1.91 -21.49
C LYS A 79 -2.86 2.19 -20.00
N ARG A 80 -1.64 1.97 -19.51
CA ARG A 80 -1.22 2.17 -18.12
C ARG A 80 0.14 2.88 -18.11
N PRO A 81 0.25 4.07 -18.71
CA PRO A 81 1.48 4.82 -18.69
C PRO A 81 1.80 5.28 -17.27
N ILE A 82 3.08 5.32 -16.94
CA ILE A 82 3.63 6.00 -15.78
C ILE A 82 4.00 7.41 -16.19
N THR A 83 3.24 8.38 -15.68
CA THR A 83 3.46 9.81 -15.90
C THR A 83 3.88 10.51 -14.60
N GLY A 84 4.13 9.75 -13.54
CA GLY A 84 4.60 10.27 -12.26
C GLY A 84 3.59 11.21 -11.62
N PHE A 85 4.10 12.31 -11.04
CA PHE A 85 3.29 13.36 -10.44
C PHE A 85 2.47 14.19 -11.44
N SER A 86 2.64 13.98 -12.75
CA SER A 86 1.78 14.55 -13.80
C SER A 86 0.60 13.65 -14.15
N CYS A 87 0.36 12.56 -13.41
CA CYS A 87 -0.83 11.73 -13.59
C CYS A 87 -2.11 12.51 -13.24
N GLU A 88 -2.98 12.70 -14.23
CA GLU A 88 -4.26 13.42 -14.06
C GLU A 88 -5.34 12.59 -13.36
N ARG A 89 -5.08 11.29 -13.16
CA ARG A 89 -6.02 10.37 -12.53
C ARG A 89 -5.78 10.33 -11.02
N SER A 90 -6.84 10.56 -10.25
CA SER A 90 -6.82 10.39 -8.80
C SER A 90 -7.21 8.94 -8.43
N GLU A 91 -6.35 8.27 -7.66
CA GLU A 91 -6.66 6.95 -7.11
C GLU A 91 -7.65 7.07 -5.95
N VAL A 92 -8.88 6.61 -6.16
CA VAL A 92 -9.97 6.69 -5.16
C VAL A 92 -9.59 6.02 -3.84
N SER A 93 -8.91 4.88 -3.88
CA SER A 93 -8.46 4.15 -2.69
C SER A 93 -7.51 5.00 -1.85
N GLY A 94 -6.48 5.56 -2.48
CA GLY A 94 -5.50 6.45 -1.84
C GLY A 94 -6.11 7.74 -1.32
N ARG A 95 -6.92 8.42 -2.14
CA ARG A 95 -7.62 9.65 -1.74
C ARG A 95 -8.49 9.45 -0.50
N ARG A 96 -9.21 8.33 -0.42
CA ARG A 96 -10.02 8.00 0.75
C ARG A 96 -9.14 7.77 1.99
N LEU A 97 -8.12 6.90 1.87
CA LEU A 97 -7.25 6.55 2.99
C LEU A 97 -6.49 7.76 3.54
N TRP A 98 -5.76 8.46 2.67
CA TRP A 98 -4.98 9.62 3.10
C TRP A 98 -5.87 10.81 3.45
N GLY A 99 -7.02 10.98 2.79
CA GLY A 99 -7.98 12.03 3.15
C GLY A 99 -8.51 11.87 4.58
N LEU A 100 -8.82 10.64 5.00
CA LEU A 100 -9.26 10.35 6.37
C LEU A 100 -8.19 10.72 7.40
N PHE A 101 -6.93 10.34 7.15
CA PHE A 101 -5.84 10.65 8.08
C PHE A 101 -5.42 12.12 8.02
N ALA A 102 -5.46 12.78 6.86
CA ALA A 102 -5.20 14.21 6.75
C ALA A 102 -6.25 15.07 7.47
N GLU A 103 -7.52 14.63 7.50
CA GLU A 103 -8.56 15.30 8.29
C GLU A 103 -8.27 15.19 9.80
N ARG A 104 -7.80 14.02 10.26
CA ARG A 104 -7.48 13.76 11.67
C ARG A 104 -6.14 14.39 12.11
N PHE A 105 -5.17 14.39 11.20
CA PHE A 105 -3.80 14.85 11.35
C PHE A 105 -3.46 15.81 10.20
N PRO A 106 -3.78 17.11 10.35
CA PRO A 106 -3.47 18.10 9.31
C PRO A 106 -1.97 18.17 8.96
N ASP A 107 -1.12 17.87 9.93
CA ASP A 107 0.32 17.70 9.76
C ASP A 107 0.65 16.19 9.58
N PRO A 108 1.24 15.76 8.45
CA PRO A 108 1.60 14.36 8.24
C PRO A 108 2.59 13.85 9.29
N ASP A 109 3.49 14.69 9.80
CA ASP A 109 4.52 14.26 10.74
C ASP A 109 3.86 13.73 12.03
N LYS A 110 2.69 14.28 12.42
CA LYS A 110 1.89 13.79 13.56
C LYS A 110 1.23 12.44 13.34
N PHE A 111 0.83 12.11 12.12
CA PHE A 111 0.37 10.76 11.80
C PHE A 111 1.54 9.78 11.87
N PHE A 112 2.66 10.13 11.26
CA PHE A 112 3.83 9.26 11.14
C PHE A 112 4.67 9.13 12.42
N GLU A 113 4.41 9.94 13.46
CA GLU A 113 4.98 9.73 14.81
C GLU A 113 4.66 8.32 15.34
N THR A 114 3.46 7.79 15.07
CA THR A 114 3.00 6.49 15.60
C THR A 114 2.52 5.51 14.54
N HIS A 115 2.20 5.98 13.33
CA HIS A 115 1.66 5.14 12.25
C HIS A 115 2.66 4.99 11.11
N PHE A 116 2.59 3.88 10.40
CA PHE A 116 3.26 3.72 9.12
C PHE A 116 2.41 2.89 8.17
N VAL A 117 2.55 3.11 6.86
CA VAL A 117 1.77 2.44 5.83
C VAL A 117 2.70 1.75 4.84
N ALA A 118 2.47 0.47 4.60
CA ALA A 118 3.21 -0.33 3.64
C ALA A 118 2.26 -1.12 2.72
N ASN A 119 2.79 -1.67 1.63
CA ASN A 119 2.11 -2.71 0.86
C ASN A 119 2.81 -4.05 1.12
N TYR A 120 2.03 -5.13 1.14
CA TYR A 120 2.58 -6.49 1.24
C TYR A 120 3.47 -6.82 0.04
N CYS A 121 2.97 -6.58 -1.17
CA CYS A 121 3.69 -6.81 -2.40
C CYS A 121 3.89 -5.50 -3.16
N PRO A 122 5.09 -5.17 -3.64
CA PRO A 122 5.32 -3.96 -4.43
C PRO A 122 4.93 -4.12 -5.91
N LEU A 123 4.62 -5.33 -6.37
CA LEU A 123 4.41 -5.60 -7.80
C LEU A 123 2.98 -5.30 -8.25
N VAL A 124 2.86 -4.87 -9.51
CA VAL A 124 1.60 -4.71 -10.22
C VAL A 124 1.61 -5.62 -11.43
N TRP A 125 0.54 -6.36 -11.66
CA TRP A 125 0.40 -7.25 -12.80
C TRP A 125 -0.79 -6.86 -13.67
N MET A 126 -0.62 -6.99 -14.99
CA MET A 126 -1.65 -6.62 -15.95
C MET A 126 -1.81 -7.65 -17.07
N LYS A 127 -3.06 -7.81 -17.52
CA LYS A 127 -3.39 -8.46 -18.79
C LYS A 127 -3.02 -7.57 -19.98
N GLU A 128 -3.01 -8.16 -21.17
CA GLU A 128 -2.83 -7.44 -22.46
C GLU A 128 -3.84 -6.29 -22.66
N THR A 129 -5.00 -6.38 -22.01
CA THR A 129 -6.01 -5.32 -22.07
C THR A 129 -5.68 -4.11 -21.18
N GLY A 130 -4.62 -4.19 -20.37
CA GLY A 130 -4.27 -3.27 -19.29
C GLY A 130 -5.09 -3.47 -18.01
N ALA A 131 -5.93 -4.52 -17.95
CA ALA A 131 -6.71 -4.83 -16.77
C ALA A 131 -5.80 -5.35 -15.65
N ASN A 132 -5.98 -4.83 -14.43
CA ASN A 132 -5.21 -5.24 -13.26
C ASN A 132 -5.49 -6.71 -12.89
N LEU A 133 -4.42 -7.44 -12.59
CA LEU A 133 -4.45 -8.77 -12.00
C LEU A 133 -4.04 -8.64 -10.53
N THR A 134 -4.94 -9.06 -9.65
CA THR A 134 -4.63 -9.22 -8.23
C THR A 134 -3.86 -10.53 -8.02
N PRO A 135 -3.05 -10.65 -6.95
CA PRO A 135 -2.26 -11.85 -6.66
C PRO A 135 -3.05 -13.17 -6.75
N ASP A 136 -4.31 -13.17 -6.32
CA ASP A 136 -5.22 -14.35 -6.36
C ASP A 136 -5.57 -14.83 -7.78
N LYS A 137 -5.31 -14.01 -8.81
CA LYS A 137 -5.60 -14.31 -10.22
C LYS A 137 -4.36 -14.76 -10.99
N ILE A 138 -3.22 -14.89 -10.32
CA ILE A 138 -1.95 -15.33 -10.89
C ILE A 138 -1.74 -16.80 -10.50
N PRO A 139 -1.21 -17.66 -11.40
CA PRO A 139 -0.95 -19.05 -11.07
C PRO A 139 -0.13 -19.20 -9.78
N VAL A 140 -0.57 -20.09 -8.89
CA VAL A 140 0.01 -20.28 -7.55
C VAL A 140 1.51 -20.54 -7.62
N GLU A 141 1.98 -21.34 -8.59
CA GLU A 141 3.40 -21.64 -8.74
C GLU A 141 4.25 -20.40 -9.06
N ALA A 142 3.71 -19.43 -9.79
CA ALA A 142 4.39 -18.17 -10.07
C ALA A 142 4.36 -17.24 -8.84
N MET A 143 3.33 -17.33 -8.00
CA MET A 143 3.20 -16.53 -6.78
C MET A 143 4.03 -17.05 -5.61
N LYS A 144 4.32 -18.35 -5.50
CA LYS A 144 5.15 -18.92 -4.42
C LYS A 144 6.44 -18.13 -4.13
N PRO A 145 7.31 -17.83 -5.11
CA PRO A 145 8.52 -17.06 -4.84
C PRO A 145 8.24 -15.58 -4.53
N VAL A 146 7.14 -15.01 -5.04
CA VAL A 146 6.70 -13.65 -4.69
C VAL A 146 6.24 -13.60 -3.24
N ASP A 147 5.36 -14.50 -2.85
CA ASP A 147 4.81 -14.59 -1.50
C ASP A 147 5.92 -14.80 -0.48
N LYS A 148 6.90 -15.66 -0.79
CA LYS A 148 8.10 -15.83 0.05
C LYS A 148 8.86 -14.51 0.25
N ALA A 149 9.19 -13.81 -0.83
CA ALA A 149 9.94 -12.56 -0.75
C ALA A 149 9.15 -11.43 -0.05
N CYS A 150 7.84 -11.35 -0.28
CA CYS A 150 6.96 -10.37 0.37
C CYS A 150 6.82 -10.66 1.87
N LEU A 151 6.76 -11.94 2.26
CA LEU A 151 6.72 -12.35 3.65
C LEU A 151 8.02 -12.02 4.37
N GLU A 152 9.17 -12.35 3.79
CA GLU A 152 10.50 -12.02 4.34
C GLU A 152 10.68 -10.50 4.50
N HIS A 153 10.20 -9.72 3.52
CA HIS A 153 10.18 -8.27 3.61
C HIS A 153 9.25 -7.76 4.74
N LEU A 154 8.04 -8.29 4.85
CA LEU A 154 7.09 -7.90 5.89
C LEU A 154 7.63 -8.21 7.30
N GLU A 155 8.25 -9.38 7.49
CA GLU A 155 8.92 -9.75 8.74
C GLU A 155 10.03 -8.73 9.08
N THR A 156 10.83 -8.32 8.09
CA THR A 156 11.88 -7.30 8.26
C THR A 156 11.28 -5.93 8.65
N VAL A 157 10.20 -5.50 7.99
CA VAL A 157 9.53 -4.23 8.29
C VAL A 157 9.00 -4.24 9.73
N ILE A 158 8.40 -5.34 10.17
CA ILE A 158 7.84 -5.45 11.52
C ILE A 158 8.95 -5.50 12.58
N ASP A 159 10.05 -6.21 12.34
CA ASP A 159 11.19 -6.25 13.26
C ASP A 159 11.82 -4.85 13.45
N LEU A 160 11.92 -4.06 12.38
CA LEU A 160 12.45 -2.70 12.42
C LEU A 160 11.49 -1.72 13.12
N LEU A 161 10.20 -1.75 12.78
CA LEU A 161 9.23 -0.77 13.28
C LEU A 161 8.65 -1.14 14.65
N LYS A 162 8.69 -2.42 15.05
CA LYS A 162 8.16 -2.95 16.31
C LYS A 162 6.73 -2.50 16.65
N PRO A 163 5.75 -2.67 15.73
CA PRO A 163 4.37 -2.28 15.97
C PRO A 163 3.67 -3.12 17.02
N GLU A 164 2.85 -2.44 17.83
CA GLU A 164 1.90 -3.05 18.76
C GLU A 164 0.62 -3.47 18.04
N TYR A 165 0.28 -2.79 16.94
CA TYR A 165 -0.92 -3.03 16.14
C TYR A 165 -0.57 -3.26 14.66
N LEU A 166 -1.04 -4.39 14.14
CA LEU A 166 -0.94 -4.77 12.75
C LEU A 166 -2.32 -4.68 12.10
N VAL A 167 -2.53 -3.68 11.23
CA VAL A 167 -3.86 -3.39 10.66
C VAL A 167 -3.89 -3.68 9.17
N GLY A 168 -4.63 -4.71 8.78
CA GLY A 168 -4.86 -5.00 7.37
C GLY A 168 -5.86 -4.01 6.75
N VAL A 169 -5.47 -3.33 5.67
CA VAL A 169 -6.40 -2.57 4.82
C VAL A 169 -7.08 -3.54 3.87
N GLY A 170 -8.15 -4.18 4.35
CA GLY A 170 -8.83 -5.28 3.67
C GLY A 170 -8.39 -6.67 4.15
N ALA A 171 -9.16 -7.69 3.74
CA ALA A 171 -9.04 -9.05 4.27
C ALA A 171 -7.75 -9.77 3.85
N TYR A 172 -7.26 -9.54 2.63
CA TYR A 172 -6.02 -10.15 2.17
C TYR A 172 -4.83 -9.73 3.04
N ALA A 173 -4.65 -8.41 3.24
CA ALA A 173 -3.54 -7.89 4.03
C ALA A 173 -3.65 -8.32 5.50
N GLN A 174 -4.85 -8.31 6.09
CA GLN A 174 -5.06 -8.84 7.44
C GLN A 174 -4.62 -10.30 7.55
N LYS A 175 -4.94 -11.14 6.56
CA LYS A 175 -4.53 -12.55 6.56
C LYS A 175 -3.01 -12.70 6.55
N GLN A 176 -2.28 -11.89 5.79
CA GLN A 176 -0.81 -11.93 5.77
C GLN A 176 -0.24 -11.54 7.14
N LEU A 177 -0.75 -10.46 7.75
CA LEU A 177 -0.35 -10.02 9.09
C LEU A 177 -0.63 -11.08 10.16
N ALA A 178 -1.83 -11.68 10.15
CA ALA A 178 -2.19 -12.74 11.09
C ALA A 178 -1.26 -13.95 10.99
N GLY A 179 -0.80 -14.29 9.79
CA GLY A 179 0.08 -15.44 9.55
C GLY A 179 1.47 -15.32 10.19
N ILE A 180 1.90 -14.12 10.57
CA ILE A 180 3.20 -13.85 11.21
C ILE A 180 3.09 -13.33 12.63
N ALA A 181 1.96 -12.74 13.02
CA ALA A 181 1.77 -12.13 14.35
C ALA A 181 2.10 -13.08 15.50
N GLU A 182 1.67 -14.34 15.42
CA GLU A 182 1.93 -15.36 16.45
C GLU A 182 3.41 -15.72 16.63
N ARG A 183 4.27 -15.33 15.68
CA ARG A 183 5.72 -15.59 15.71
C ARG A 183 6.51 -14.40 16.28
N ILE A 184 5.85 -13.30 16.60
CA ILE A 184 6.47 -12.07 17.11
C ILE A 184 6.25 -12.00 18.62
N ASP A 185 7.27 -11.57 19.36
CA ASP A 185 7.22 -11.39 20.81
C ASP A 185 7.54 -9.94 21.20
N PRO A 186 6.64 -9.23 21.92
CA PRO A 186 5.29 -9.64 22.27
C PRO A 186 4.37 -9.75 21.04
N VAL A 187 3.35 -10.63 21.12
CA VAL A 187 2.39 -10.83 20.04
C VAL A 187 1.60 -9.53 19.80
N PRO A 188 1.67 -8.92 18.61
CA PRO A 188 0.94 -7.69 18.32
C PRO A 188 -0.55 -7.94 18.08
N THR A 189 -1.37 -6.92 18.29
CA THR A 189 -2.81 -6.96 18.02
C THR A 189 -3.06 -6.89 16.52
N VAL A 190 -3.71 -7.90 15.95
CA VAL A 190 -4.07 -7.91 14.52
C VAL A 190 -5.50 -7.39 14.32
N GLY A 191 -5.61 -6.27 13.61
CA GLY A 191 -6.87 -5.63 13.25
C GLY A 191 -7.12 -5.60 11.73
N ARG A 192 -8.31 -5.14 11.34
CA ARG A 192 -8.66 -4.91 9.95
C ARG A 192 -9.56 -3.69 9.81
N ILE A 193 -9.24 -2.84 8.84
CA ILE A 193 -10.18 -1.83 8.33
C ILE A 193 -10.75 -2.24 6.97
N LEU A 194 -11.92 -1.72 6.63
CA LEU A 194 -12.52 -1.88 5.31
C LEU A 194 -11.55 -1.34 4.24
N HIS A 195 -11.37 -2.04 3.12
CA HIS A 195 -10.57 -1.52 2.02
C HIS A 195 -11.29 -0.34 1.33
N PRO A 196 -10.62 0.79 1.02
CA PRO A 196 -11.23 1.98 0.41
C PRO A 196 -11.64 1.85 -1.07
N SER A 197 -11.57 0.65 -1.65
CA SER A 197 -11.72 0.48 -3.10
C SER A 197 -13.18 0.70 -3.51
N PRO A 198 -13.44 1.37 -4.66
CA PRO A 198 -14.78 1.52 -5.20
C PRO A 198 -15.43 0.20 -5.62
N ALA A 199 -14.66 -0.90 -5.69
CA ALA A 199 -15.19 -2.24 -5.93
C ALA A 199 -16.05 -2.77 -4.76
N SER A 200 -15.96 -2.18 -3.57
CA SER A 200 -16.78 -2.56 -2.41
C SER A 200 -18.01 -1.64 -2.28
N PRO A 201 -19.24 -2.17 -2.36
CA PRO A 201 -20.46 -1.39 -2.11
C PRO A 201 -20.46 -0.71 -0.74
N ALA A 202 -19.91 -1.37 0.29
CA ALA A 202 -19.79 -0.80 1.63
C ALA A 202 -18.89 0.44 1.65
N ALA A 203 -17.78 0.43 0.92
CA ALA A 203 -16.86 1.56 0.84
C ALA A 203 -17.47 2.75 0.06
N ASN A 204 -18.40 2.49 -0.87
CA ASN A 204 -19.09 3.55 -1.59
C ASN A 204 -20.19 4.23 -0.76
N ARG A 205 -20.72 3.55 0.25
CA ARG A 205 -21.74 4.10 1.14
C ARG A 205 -21.15 5.05 2.18
N ASP A 206 -20.17 4.57 2.96
CA ASP A 206 -19.50 5.38 3.99
C ASP A 206 -18.19 4.70 4.42
N TRP A 207 -17.16 4.81 3.59
CA TRP A 207 -15.86 4.23 3.92
C TRP A 207 -15.23 4.90 5.14
N ALA A 208 -15.25 6.24 5.22
CA ALA A 208 -14.57 7.01 6.25
C ALA A 208 -15.16 6.72 7.64
N GLY A 209 -16.50 6.76 7.78
CA GLY A 209 -17.16 6.42 9.03
C GLY A 209 -16.91 4.97 9.45
N THR A 210 -16.99 4.03 8.49
CA THR A 210 -16.72 2.60 8.79
C THR A 210 -15.28 2.38 9.27
N ALA A 211 -14.28 2.93 8.55
CA ALA A 211 -12.88 2.78 8.91
C ALA A 211 -12.56 3.44 10.26
N LYS A 212 -13.12 4.63 10.52
CA LYS A 212 -12.99 5.32 11.81
C LYS A 212 -13.54 4.48 12.96
N SER A 213 -14.76 3.93 12.83
CA SER A 213 -15.34 3.08 13.87
C SER A 213 -14.48 1.84 14.14
N GLN A 214 -13.94 1.20 13.10
CA GLN A 214 -13.04 0.05 13.24
C GLN A 214 -11.73 0.40 13.96
N LEU A 215 -11.16 1.58 13.69
CA LEU A 215 -9.96 2.06 14.39
C LEU A 215 -10.27 2.42 15.86
N GLN A 216 -11.46 2.96 16.14
CA GLN A 216 -11.93 3.23 17.50
C GLN A 216 -12.14 1.94 18.31
N GLU A 217 -12.73 0.90 17.69
CA GLU A 217 -12.90 -0.43 18.32
C GLU A 217 -11.56 -1.07 18.68
N LEU A 218 -10.52 -0.81 17.88
CA LEU A 218 -9.14 -1.24 18.15
C LEU A 218 -8.39 -0.33 19.16
N GLY A 219 -8.96 0.82 19.51
CA GLY A 219 -8.34 1.80 20.42
C GLY A 219 -7.22 2.65 19.81
N ILE A 220 -7.17 2.78 18.48
CA ILE A 220 -6.05 3.38 17.73
C ILE A 220 -6.48 4.53 16.77
N TRP A 221 -7.47 5.34 17.15
CA TRP A 221 -7.97 6.50 16.38
C TRP A 221 -7.64 7.85 17.04
#